data_AF-A0A7S0ZBT7-F1
#
_entry.id   AF-A0A7S0ZBT7-F1
#
_cell.length_a   1.000
_cell.length_b   1.000
_cell.length_c   1.000
_cell.angle_alpha   90.00
_cell.angle_beta   90.00
_cell.angle_gamma   90.00
#
_symmetry.space_group_name_H-M   'P 1'
#
loop_
_entity.id
_entity.type
_entity.pdbx_description
1 polymer ?
#
loop_
_entity_poly.entity_id
_entity_poly.type
_entity_poly.pdbx_seq_one_letter_code
_entity_poly.pdbx_strand_id
1 'polypeptide(L)'
;GERLFYIFFDCADLVNPQQPVANYFQQQFGLSVLCVEVIHSVLSYGIVIQDCVHGWKIVYSGDTRPCESLSKLGQHALLALHEATLEDSMAVEAYNKAHCTTSEALSVCVKHMRAFRTLLTHFSQRYPRAPPSKDIEILQRHSSAAAACDFMRINFADIRSLPSTTRNLSLLFPDQDENEESENNADDLHNDEEHDDNENHQKPRNLEQKEPTS
;
A
#
# COMPACT_ATOMS: atom_id res chain seq x y z
N GLY A 1 20.78 17.31 23.54
CA GLY A 1 20.29 16.49 22.42
C GLY A 1 20.79 17.10 21.14
N GLU A 2 21.25 16.27 20.20
CA GLU A 2 21.66 16.75 18.88
C GLU A 2 20.46 17.36 18.15
N ARG A 3 20.69 18.48 17.47
CA ARG A 3 19.65 19.17 16.71
C ARG A 3 19.48 18.44 15.37
N LEU A 4 18.34 17.78 15.19
CA LEU A 4 18.00 17.15 13.92
C LEU A 4 17.64 18.22 12.90
N PHE A 5 18.19 18.10 11.69
CA PHE A 5 17.86 18.92 10.54
C PHE A 5 17.11 18.06 9.53
N TYR A 6 15.97 18.56 9.06
CA TYR A 6 15.12 17.87 8.09
C TYR A 6 15.12 18.64 6.77
N ILE A 7 15.15 17.89 5.67
CA ILE A 7 14.90 18.40 4.32
C ILE A 7 13.69 17.65 3.80
N PHE A 8 12.69 18.39 3.33
CA PHE A 8 11.45 17.82 2.81
C PHE A 8 11.51 17.77 1.28
N PHE A 9 10.98 16.68 0.73
CA PHE A 9 10.91 16.44 -0.71
C PHE A 9 9.47 16.06 -1.06
N ASP A 10 8.95 16.64 -2.15
CA ASP A 10 7.66 16.23 -2.70
C ASP A 10 7.84 14.95 -3.53
N CYS A 11 6.94 13.97 -3.34
CA CYS A 11 6.97 12.75 -4.15
C CYS A 11 6.72 13.03 -5.63
N ALA A 12 5.93 14.05 -5.97
CA ALA A 12 5.67 14.46 -7.34
C ALA A 12 6.97 14.87 -8.07
N ASP A 13 7.90 15.53 -7.37
CA ASP A 13 9.20 15.91 -7.94
C ASP A 13 10.13 14.72 -8.17
N LEU A 14 9.85 13.58 -7.52
CA LEU A 14 10.62 12.34 -7.62
C LEU A 14 10.04 11.34 -8.62
N VAL A 15 8.94 11.67 -9.31
CA VAL A 15 8.37 10.82 -10.37
C VAL A 15 9.23 10.85 -11.64
N ASN A 16 9.79 12.02 -11.97
CA ASN A 16 10.62 12.17 -13.16
C ASN A 16 12.12 12.12 -12.78
N PRO A 17 12.87 11.09 -13.21
CA PRO A 17 14.30 10.95 -12.87
C PRO A 17 15.18 12.07 -13.44
N GLN A 18 14.68 12.86 -14.38
CA GLN A 18 15.42 14.00 -14.95
C GLN A 18 15.34 15.26 -14.09
N GLN A 19 14.46 15.30 -13.09
CA GLN A 19 14.37 16.45 -12.18
C GLN A 19 15.66 16.59 -11.36
N PRO A 20 16.13 17.83 -11.09
CA PRO A 20 17.34 18.05 -10.30
C PRO A 20 17.30 17.36 -8.93
N VAL A 21 16.12 17.28 -8.32
CA VAL A 21 15.94 16.65 -7.00
C VAL A 21 16.23 15.15 -6.99
N ALA A 22 15.98 14.43 -8.09
CA ALA A 22 16.25 13.00 -8.18
C ALA A 22 17.76 12.71 -8.09
N ASN A 23 18.59 13.65 -8.53
CA ASN A 23 20.06 13.54 -8.45
C ASN A 23 20.61 13.81 -7.04
N TYR A 24 19.84 14.48 -6.16
CA TYR A 24 20.28 14.80 -4.81
C TYR A 24 20.66 13.54 -4.03
N PHE A 25 19.78 12.54 -4.02
CA PHE A 25 20.01 11.30 -3.28
C PHE A 25 21.21 10.52 -3.81
N GLN A 26 21.42 10.56 -5.12
CA GLN A 26 22.54 9.87 -5.75
C GLN A 26 23.86 10.55 -5.35
N GLN A 27 23.90 11.87 -5.37
CA GLN A 27 25.11 12.64 -5.06
C GLN A 27 25.47 12.59 -3.57
N GLN A 28 24.48 12.60 -2.68
CA GLN A 28 24.72 12.64 -1.23
C GLN A 28 24.87 11.24 -0.62
N PHE A 29 24.13 10.25 -1.11
CA PHE A 29 24.00 8.94 -0.47
C PHE A 29 24.35 7.77 -1.38
N GLY A 30 24.59 8.00 -2.68
CA GLY A 30 24.75 6.91 -3.65
C GLY A 30 23.46 6.13 -3.91
N LEU A 31 22.30 6.72 -3.63
CA LEU A 31 20.98 6.10 -3.80
C LEU A 31 20.16 6.84 -4.87
N SER A 32 19.48 6.10 -5.74
CA SER A 32 18.39 6.63 -6.55
C SER A 32 17.08 6.44 -5.79
N VAL A 33 16.28 7.49 -5.69
CA VAL A 33 14.93 7.45 -5.10
C VAL A 33 13.96 7.95 -6.15
N LEU A 34 13.03 7.10 -6.54
CA LEU A 34 11.99 7.43 -7.52
C LEU A 34 10.62 7.10 -6.93
N CYS A 35 9.67 7.97 -7.21
CA CYS A 35 8.27 7.78 -6.86
C CYS A 35 7.46 7.39 -8.09
N VAL A 36 6.32 6.74 -7.86
CA VAL A 36 5.34 6.43 -8.89
C VAL A 36 3.96 6.67 -8.32
N GLU A 37 3.09 7.31 -9.08
CA GLU A 37 1.69 7.43 -8.70
C GLU A 37 1.05 6.05 -8.60
N VAL A 38 0.33 5.82 -7.51
CA VAL A 38 -0.34 4.55 -7.23
C VAL A 38 -1.86 4.73 -7.18
N ILE A 39 -2.58 3.62 -7.25
CA ILE A 39 -4.04 3.63 -7.45
C ILE A 39 -4.69 3.60 -6.07
N HIS A 40 -4.87 4.79 -5.48
CA HIS A 40 -5.51 4.98 -4.19
C HIS A 40 -6.22 6.34 -4.12
N SER A 41 -5.96 7.15 -3.10
CA SER A 41 -6.48 8.51 -2.93
C SER A 41 -5.56 9.56 -3.57
N VAL A 42 -5.97 10.83 -3.51
CA VAL A 42 -5.24 11.96 -4.11
C VAL A 42 -3.82 12.05 -3.53
N LEU A 43 -2.82 12.19 -4.42
CA LEU A 43 -1.39 12.29 -4.07
C LEU A 43 -0.82 11.05 -3.36
N SER A 44 -1.25 9.85 -3.79
CA SER A 44 -0.69 8.57 -3.32
C SER A 44 0.49 8.12 -4.18
N TYR A 45 1.59 7.73 -3.53
CA TYR A 45 2.81 7.31 -4.22
C TYR A 45 3.42 6.03 -3.63
N GLY A 46 3.92 5.18 -4.52
CA GLY A 46 4.88 4.14 -4.18
C GLY A 46 6.31 4.63 -4.40
N ILE A 47 7.26 4.10 -3.64
CA ILE A 47 8.66 4.53 -3.64
C ILE A 47 9.55 3.35 -4.02
N VAL A 48 10.50 3.59 -4.92
CA VAL A 48 11.57 2.66 -5.26
C VAL A 48 12.92 3.31 -4.93
N ILE A 49 13.64 2.69 -4.00
CA ILE A 49 14.99 3.08 -3.60
C ILE A 49 15.96 2.09 -4.21
N GLN A 50 16.94 2.57 -4.95
CA GLN A 50 17.97 1.74 -5.57
C GLN A 50 19.36 2.21 -5.14
N ASP A 51 20.21 1.27 -4.75
CA ASP A 51 21.63 1.55 -4.54
C ASP A 51 22.37 1.63 -5.88
N CYS A 52 23.06 2.74 -6.13
CA CYS A 52 23.74 2.99 -7.40
C CYS A 52 25.08 2.26 -7.54
N VAL A 53 25.59 1.64 -6.48
CA VAL A 53 26.89 0.95 -6.43
C VAL A 53 26.72 -0.56 -6.56
N HIS A 54 25.80 -1.13 -5.79
CA HIS A 54 25.53 -2.56 -5.65
C HIS A 54 24.27 -3.00 -6.41
N GLY A 55 23.40 -2.05 -6.80
CA GLY A 55 22.25 -2.32 -7.66
C GLY A 55 21.03 -2.96 -7.00
N TRP A 56 21.03 -3.16 -5.68
CA TRP A 56 19.85 -3.66 -4.98
C TRP A 56 18.74 -2.60 -4.97
N LYS A 57 17.47 -3.05 -4.98
CA LYS A 57 16.31 -2.17 -4.85
C LYS A 57 15.43 -2.56 -3.66
N ILE A 58 14.85 -1.57 -3.02
CA ILE A 58 13.76 -1.71 -2.06
C ILE A 58 12.55 -1.00 -2.64
N VAL A 59 11.38 -1.62 -2.52
CA VAL A 59 10.10 -1.03 -2.93
C VAL A 59 9.21 -0.87 -1.71
N TYR A 60 8.54 0.26 -1.60
CA TYR A 60 7.45 0.50 -0.65
C TYR A 60 6.22 0.93 -1.45
N SER A 61 5.10 0.20 -1.31
CA SER A 61 3.93 0.44 -2.16
C SER A 61 3.17 1.72 -1.82
N GLY A 62 3.17 2.15 -0.56
CA GLY A 62 2.07 2.94 -0.02
C GLY A 62 0.76 2.14 -0.05
N ASP A 63 -0.37 2.82 0.08
CA ASP A 63 -1.69 2.21 -0.11
C ASP A 63 -2.03 2.23 -1.60
N THR A 64 -2.51 1.11 -2.13
CA THR A 64 -2.77 0.98 -3.56
C THR A 64 -3.57 -0.26 -3.92
N ARG A 65 -4.39 -0.17 -4.98
CA ARG A 65 -4.75 -1.33 -5.82
C ARG A 65 -3.52 -1.90 -6.53
N PRO A 66 -3.57 -3.10 -7.12
CA PRO A 66 -2.48 -3.61 -7.95
C PRO A 66 -2.04 -2.60 -9.02
N CYS A 67 -0.83 -2.05 -8.85
CA CYS A 67 -0.30 -0.98 -9.71
C CYS A 67 0.80 -1.53 -10.62
N GLU A 68 0.53 -1.52 -11.94
CA GLU A 68 1.49 -2.03 -12.93
C GLU A 68 2.75 -1.16 -13.00
N SER A 69 2.61 0.17 -12.90
CA SER A 69 3.73 1.12 -12.94
C SER A 69 4.72 0.88 -11.79
N LEU A 70 4.19 0.65 -10.57
CA LEU A 70 5.00 0.27 -9.41
C LEU A 70 5.69 -1.07 -9.62
N SER A 71 4.96 -2.07 -10.11
CA SER A 71 5.50 -3.40 -10.40
C SER A 71 6.66 -3.33 -11.41
N LYS A 72 6.52 -2.51 -12.45
CA LYS A 72 7.54 -2.28 -13.49
C LYS A 72 8.77 -1.57 -12.93
N LEU A 73 8.58 -0.47 -12.21
CA LEU A 73 9.69 0.31 -11.64
C LEU A 73 10.48 -0.53 -10.61
N GLY A 74 9.75 -1.28 -9.79
CA GLY A 74 10.27 -2.15 -8.75
C GLY A 74 10.82 -3.51 -9.21
N GLN A 75 10.84 -3.79 -10.52
CA GLN A 75 11.26 -5.12 -11.00
C GLN A 75 12.62 -5.55 -10.43
N HIS A 76 12.66 -6.82 -9.99
CA HIS A 76 13.81 -7.48 -9.39
C HIS A 76 14.28 -6.87 -8.07
N ALA A 77 13.36 -6.27 -7.30
CA ALA A 77 13.68 -5.74 -5.98
C ALA A 77 14.25 -6.81 -5.05
N LEU A 78 15.22 -6.42 -4.22
CA LEU A 78 15.72 -7.23 -3.12
C LEU A 78 14.60 -7.46 -2.09
N LEU A 79 13.85 -6.39 -1.79
CA LEU A 79 12.73 -6.40 -0.86
C LEU A 79 11.60 -5.54 -1.41
N ALA A 80 10.38 -6.10 -1.46
CA ALA A 80 9.16 -5.36 -1.70
C ALA A 80 8.31 -5.34 -0.43
N LEU A 81 8.11 -4.16 0.15
CA LEU A 81 7.13 -3.90 1.20
C LEU A 81 5.83 -3.50 0.52
N HIS A 82 4.77 -4.27 0.74
CA HIS A 82 3.49 -4.05 0.08
C HIS A 82 2.35 -4.08 1.06
N GLU A 83 1.40 -3.17 0.90
CA GLU A 83 0.13 -3.21 1.63
C GLU A 83 -0.66 -4.48 1.28
N ALA A 84 -1.32 -5.05 2.29
CA ALA A 84 -2.23 -6.18 2.17
C ALA A 84 -3.39 -5.95 3.14
N THR A 85 -4.14 -4.87 2.89
CA THR A 85 -5.07 -4.31 3.89
C THR A 85 -6.23 -5.24 4.20
N LEU A 86 -6.73 -5.96 3.20
CA LEU A 86 -7.94 -6.77 3.32
C LEU A 86 -7.69 -8.24 2.96
N GLU A 87 -8.46 -9.12 3.56
CA GLU A 87 -8.43 -10.55 3.20
C GLU A 87 -9.03 -10.79 1.81
N ASP A 88 -8.67 -11.92 1.21
CA ASP A 88 -9.17 -12.32 -0.11
C ASP A 88 -10.72 -12.45 -0.18
N SER A 89 -11.39 -12.76 0.94
CA SER A 89 -12.86 -12.78 1.00
C SER A 89 -13.50 -11.40 0.85
N MET A 90 -12.72 -10.33 1.02
CA MET A 90 -13.16 -8.94 0.97
C MET A 90 -12.72 -8.25 -0.33
N ALA A 91 -12.44 -9.00 -1.41
CA ALA A 91 -11.93 -8.46 -2.66
C ALA A 91 -12.77 -7.31 -3.25
N VAL A 92 -14.10 -7.33 -3.10
CA VAL A 92 -14.97 -6.25 -3.56
C VAL A 92 -14.76 -4.97 -2.73
N GLU A 93 -14.64 -5.11 -1.41
CA GLU A 93 -14.35 -3.99 -0.52
C GLU A 93 -12.95 -3.43 -0.77
N ALA A 94 -11.96 -4.31 -0.97
CA ALA A 94 -10.60 -3.92 -1.35
C ALA A 94 -10.56 -3.13 -2.66
N TYR A 95 -11.34 -3.56 -3.65
CA TYR A 95 -11.49 -2.82 -4.88
C TYR A 95 -12.09 -1.42 -4.64
N ASN A 96 -13.21 -1.33 -3.90
CA ASN A 96 -13.92 -0.08 -3.67
C ASN A 96 -13.13 0.92 -2.80
N LYS A 97 -12.40 0.43 -1.79
CA LYS A 97 -11.55 1.24 -0.90
C LYS A 97 -10.14 1.46 -1.47
N ALA A 98 -9.88 1.01 -2.69
CA ALA A 98 -8.61 1.14 -3.39
C ALA A 98 -7.39 0.57 -2.64
N HIS A 99 -7.56 -0.63 -2.06
CA HIS A 99 -6.51 -1.39 -1.36
C HIS A 99 -6.29 -2.77 -1.98
N CYS A 100 -5.18 -3.44 -1.68
CA CYS A 100 -4.93 -4.82 -2.10
C CYS A 100 -5.50 -5.84 -1.12
N THR A 101 -5.91 -6.99 -1.65
CA THR A 101 -5.94 -8.21 -0.84
C THR A 101 -4.55 -8.84 -0.71
N THR A 102 -4.39 -9.75 0.24
CA THR A 102 -3.16 -10.55 0.41
C THR A 102 -2.72 -11.25 -0.88
N SER A 103 -3.62 -11.96 -1.57
CA SER A 103 -3.25 -12.65 -2.82
C SER A 103 -2.90 -11.68 -3.94
N GLU A 104 -3.53 -10.51 -3.99
CA GLU A 104 -3.22 -9.48 -4.99
C GLU A 104 -1.83 -8.86 -4.75
N ALA A 105 -1.53 -8.49 -3.50
CA ALA A 105 -0.22 -7.98 -3.10
C ALA A 105 0.88 -9.01 -3.41
N LEU A 106 0.65 -10.29 -3.09
CA LEU A 106 1.58 -11.37 -3.44
C LEU A 106 1.73 -11.54 -4.94
N SER A 107 0.65 -11.44 -5.72
CA SER A 107 0.72 -11.51 -7.18
C SER A 107 1.60 -10.37 -7.72
N VAL A 108 1.37 -9.14 -7.25
CA VAL A 108 2.18 -7.95 -7.59
C VAL A 108 3.65 -8.20 -7.29
N CYS A 109 4.00 -8.56 -6.05
CA CYS A 109 5.40 -8.67 -5.66
C CYS A 109 6.10 -9.91 -6.24
N VAL A 110 5.47 -11.08 -6.18
CA VAL A 110 6.11 -12.35 -6.53
C VAL A 110 6.10 -12.57 -8.05
N LYS A 111 4.97 -12.30 -8.72
CA LYS A 111 4.83 -12.61 -10.15
C LYS A 111 5.25 -11.44 -11.04
N HIS A 112 4.71 -10.23 -10.78
CA HIS A 112 4.90 -9.09 -11.66
C HIS A 112 6.22 -8.36 -11.40
N MET A 113 6.54 -8.10 -10.13
CA MET A 113 7.77 -7.44 -9.72
C MET A 113 8.95 -8.41 -9.62
N ARG A 114 8.69 -9.71 -9.42
CA ARG A 114 9.72 -10.74 -9.21
C ARG A 114 10.69 -10.36 -8.09
N ALA A 115 10.14 -9.83 -7.00
CA ALA A 115 10.92 -9.44 -5.84
C ALA A 115 11.59 -10.68 -5.23
N PHE A 116 12.84 -10.53 -4.80
CA PHE A 116 13.57 -11.59 -4.11
C PHE A 116 12.90 -11.93 -2.78
N ARG A 117 12.49 -10.91 -2.02
CA ARG A 117 11.64 -11.06 -0.83
C ARG A 117 10.48 -10.08 -0.85
N THR A 118 9.39 -10.51 -0.23
CA THR A 118 8.17 -9.73 -0.04
C THR A 118 7.87 -9.67 1.45
N LEU A 119 7.54 -8.48 1.94
CA LEU A 119 7.06 -8.25 3.29
C LEU A 119 5.71 -7.56 3.19
N LEU A 120 4.65 -8.26 3.57
CA LEU A 120 3.30 -7.69 3.60
C LEU A 120 3.08 -6.92 4.89
N THR A 121 2.42 -5.77 4.79
CA THR A 121 2.16 -4.85 5.91
C THR A 121 0.80 -4.17 5.72
N HIS A 122 0.48 -3.22 6.60
CA HIS A 122 -0.76 -2.43 6.56
C HIS A 122 -2.01 -3.30 6.65
N PHE A 123 -1.95 -4.39 7.43
CA PHE A 123 -3.11 -5.24 7.69
C PHE A 123 -4.21 -4.45 8.41
N SER A 124 -5.47 -4.69 8.07
CA SER A 124 -6.60 -4.07 8.77
C SER A 124 -6.53 -4.29 10.28
N GLN A 125 -6.77 -3.22 11.05
CA GLN A 125 -6.77 -3.23 12.52
C GLN A 125 -7.91 -4.06 13.13
N ARG A 126 -8.82 -4.59 12.32
CA ARG A 126 -9.83 -5.57 12.73
C ARG A 126 -9.20 -6.79 13.42
N TYR A 127 -7.91 -7.04 13.19
CA TYR A 127 -7.14 -8.10 13.84
C TYR A 127 -6.06 -7.50 14.74
N PRO A 128 -6.30 -7.37 16.05
CA PRO A 128 -5.54 -6.47 16.91
C PRO A 128 -4.10 -6.93 17.24
N ARG A 129 -3.65 -8.13 16.82
CA ARG A 129 -2.39 -8.72 17.32
C ARG A 129 -1.54 -9.49 16.31
N ALA A 130 -2.08 -9.90 15.16
CA ALA A 130 -1.34 -10.64 14.14
C ALA A 130 -2.02 -10.55 12.77
N PRO A 131 -1.27 -10.80 11.68
CA PRO A 131 -1.89 -11.04 10.38
C PRO A 131 -2.91 -12.18 10.51
N PRO A 132 -4.09 -12.09 9.88
CA PRO A 132 -5.10 -13.14 9.88
C PRO A 132 -4.49 -14.53 9.61
N SER A 133 -4.95 -15.58 10.29
CA SER A 133 -4.45 -16.95 10.06
C SER A 133 -4.51 -17.37 8.60
N LYS A 134 -5.56 -16.97 7.88
CA LYS A 134 -5.68 -17.20 6.44
C LYS A 134 -4.54 -16.54 5.65
N ASP A 135 -4.15 -15.32 6.01
CA ASP A 135 -3.02 -14.64 5.39
C ASP A 135 -1.71 -15.33 5.71
N ILE A 136 -1.54 -15.84 6.94
CA ILE A 136 -0.38 -16.66 7.31
C ILE A 136 -0.34 -17.95 6.47
N GLU A 137 -1.46 -18.66 6.30
CA GLU A 137 -1.50 -19.86 5.45
C GLU A 137 -1.12 -19.56 4.00
N ILE A 138 -1.62 -18.46 3.44
CA ILE A 138 -1.27 -18.01 2.09
C ILE A 138 0.24 -17.73 2.05
N LEU A 139 0.76 -16.92 2.98
CA LEU A 139 2.18 -16.58 3.05
C LEU A 139 3.09 -17.80 3.19
N GLN A 140 2.70 -18.81 3.97
CA GLN A 140 3.46 -20.05 4.13
C GLN A 140 3.60 -20.85 2.82
N ARG A 141 2.68 -20.67 1.86
CA ARG A 141 2.79 -21.29 0.51
C ARG A 141 3.78 -20.54 -0.39
N HIS A 142 4.22 -19.34 0.01
CA HIS A 142 5.16 -18.51 -0.74
C HIS A 142 6.54 -18.48 -0.08
N SER A 143 7.51 -19.16 -0.69
CA SER A 143 8.90 -19.24 -0.20
C SER A 143 9.70 -17.93 -0.26
N SER A 144 9.08 -16.83 -0.68
CA SER A 144 9.69 -15.51 -0.79
C SER A 144 8.99 -14.45 0.05
N ALA A 145 7.87 -14.76 0.72
CA ALA A 145 7.03 -13.79 1.39
C ALA A 145 7.00 -13.97 2.91
N ALA A 146 6.82 -12.86 3.62
CA ALA A 146 6.54 -12.85 5.05
C ALA A 146 5.55 -11.76 5.43
N ALA A 147 4.99 -11.86 6.62
CA ALA A 147 4.22 -10.77 7.23
C ALA A 147 5.13 -9.90 8.11
N ALA A 148 4.94 -8.58 8.03
CA ALA A 148 5.48 -7.65 8.99
C ALA A 148 4.75 -7.76 10.33
N CYS A 149 5.45 -7.44 11.41
CA CYS A 149 4.86 -7.19 12.71
C CYS A 149 5.49 -5.92 13.32
N ASP A 150 4.80 -5.35 14.28
CA ASP A 150 5.29 -4.15 14.96
C ASP A 150 6.67 -4.39 15.58
N PHE A 151 7.53 -3.38 15.45
CA PHE A 151 8.93 -3.41 15.89
C PHE A 151 9.82 -4.46 15.20
N MET A 152 9.35 -5.10 14.13
CA MET A 152 10.18 -6.00 13.32
C MET A 152 11.41 -5.26 12.79
N ARG A 153 12.58 -5.86 12.99
CA ARG A 153 13.85 -5.38 12.43
C ARG A 153 14.44 -6.48 11.58
N ILE A 154 14.74 -6.15 10.33
CA ILE A 154 15.31 -7.09 9.36
C ILE A 154 16.74 -6.65 9.08
N ASN A 155 17.70 -7.53 9.40
CA ASN A 155 19.06 -7.39 8.90
C ASN A 155 19.10 -7.92 7.46
N PHE A 156 19.60 -7.10 6.54
CA PHE A 156 19.66 -7.48 5.13
C PHE A 156 20.64 -8.63 4.86
N ALA A 157 21.62 -8.86 5.75
CA ALA A 157 22.44 -10.07 5.70
C ALA A 157 21.61 -11.36 5.84
N ASP A 158 20.52 -11.29 6.61
CA ASP A 158 19.64 -12.41 6.96
C ASP A 158 18.34 -12.43 6.14
N ILE A 159 18.21 -11.56 5.13
CA ILE A 159 16.98 -11.41 4.33
C ILE A 159 16.55 -12.71 3.63
N ARG A 160 17.52 -13.61 3.38
CA ARG A 160 17.26 -14.96 2.85
C ARG A 160 16.33 -15.77 3.75
N SER A 161 16.46 -15.65 5.07
CA SER A 161 15.61 -16.36 6.03
C SER A 161 14.29 -15.67 6.30
N LEU A 162 14.01 -14.48 5.76
CA LEU A 162 12.77 -13.74 6.05
C LEU A 162 11.49 -14.58 6.01
N PRO A 163 11.23 -15.47 5.03
CA PRO A 163 10.00 -16.26 4.98
C PRO A 163 9.81 -17.21 6.18
N SER A 164 10.89 -17.58 6.89
CA SER A 164 10.78 -18.44 8.07
C SER A 164 10.15 -17.73 9.27
N THR A 165 10.13 -16.39 9.30
CA THR A 165 9.57 -15.63 10.43
C THR A 165 8.06 -15.77 10.51
N THR A 166 7.35 -15.87 9.39
CA THR A 166 5.89 -16.03 9.32
C THR A 166 5.41 -17.22 10.13
N ARG A 167 6.11 -18.35 10.03
CA ARG A 167 5.77 -19.56 10.79
C ARG A 167 5.92 -19.36 12.29
N ASN A 168 6.94 -18.61 12.72
CA ASN A 168 7.14 -18.32 14.13
C ASN A 168 6.07 -17.35 14.66
N LEU A 169 5.64 -16.39 13.83
CA LEU A 169 4.57 -15.46 14.18
C LEU A 169 3.25 -16.20 14.43
N SER A 170 2.85 -17.17 13.59
CA SER A 170 1.62 -17.96 13.85
C SER A 170 1.66 -18.78 15.15
N LEU A 171 2.85 -19.16 15.63
CA LEU A 171 2.98 -19.88 16.90
C LEU A 171 2.87 -18.93 18.11
N LEU A 172 3.27 -17.67 17.95
CA LEU A 172 3.22 -16.65 19.00
C LEU A 172 1.82 -16.03 19.13
N PHE A 173 1.06 -15.99 18.05
CA PHE A 173 -0.28 -15.44 17.98
C PHE A 173 -1.27 -16.49 17.42
N PRO A 174 -1.60 -17.53 18.20
CA PRO A 174 -2.65 -18.47 17.81
C PRO A 174 -4.01 -17.74 17.72
N ASP A 175 -4.83 -18.14 16.75
CA ASP A 175 -6.17 -17.56 16.52
C ASP A 175 -6.96 -17.52 17.83
N GLN A 176 -7.41 -16.33 18.21
CA GLN A 176 -8.31 -16.11 19.35
C GLN A 176 -9.73 -15.78 18.87
N ASP A 177 -10.14 -16.31 17.71
CA ASP A 177 -11.37 -15.92 17.04
C ASP A 177 -12.42 -17.04 17.10
N GLU A 178 -13.15 -17.12 18.21
CA GLU A 178 -14.54 -17.63 18.21
C GLU A 178 -15.53 -16.69 18.95
N ASN A 179 -15.08 -15.61 19.62
CA ASN A 179 -15.96 -14.84 20.51
C ASN A 179 -16.13 -13.33 20.20
N GLU A 180 -15.42 -12.74 19.23
CA GLU A 180 -15.47 -11.28 18.99
C GLU A 180 -16.17 -10.87 17.67
N GLU A 181 -16.63 -11.81 16.84
CA GLU A 181 -17.30 -11.53 15.56
C GLU A 181 -18.70 -10.86 15.70
N SER A 182 -19.29 -10.86 16.90
CA SER A 182 -20.64 -10.33 17.11
C SER A 182 -20.72 -8.85 17.51
N GLU A 183 -19.64 -8.21 17.98
CA GLU A 183 -19.70 -6.82 18.45
C GLU A 183 -19.15 -5.80 17.43
N ASN A 184 -18.14 -6.16 16.64
CA ASN A 184 -17.47 -5.19 15.73
C ASN A 184 -18.20 -4.91 14.41
N ASN A 185 -19.24 -5.67 14.06
CA ASN A 185 -20.03 -5.44 12.84
C ASN A 185 -21.06 -4.30 13.00
N ALA A 186 -21.28 -3.79 14.22
CA ALA A 186 -22.27 -2.74 14.50
C ALA A 186 -21.71 -1.31 14.40
N ASP A 187 -20.43 -1.11 14.70
CA ASP A 187 -19.84 0.24 14.83
C ASP A 187 -19.48 0.89 13.48
N ASP A 188 -19.25 0.11 12.42
CA ASP A 188 -19.02 0.63 11.06
C ASP A 188 -20.33 0.97 10.31
N LEU A 189 -21.51 0.63 10.84
CA LEU A 189 -22.81 0.90 10.20
C LEU A 189 -23.46 2.24 10.63
N HIS A 190 -22.88 2.95 11.61
CA HIS A 190 -23.53 4.12 12.22
C HIS A 190 -22.78 5.46 12.11
N ASN A 191 -21.71 5.56 11.33
CA ASN A 191 -20.98 6.83 11.18
C ASN A 191 -21.13 7.56 9.83
N ASP A 192 -22.03 7.11 8.94
CA ASP A 192 -22.19 7.70 7.59
C ASP A 192 -23.49 8.49 7.37
N GLU A 193 -24.12 9.03 8.42
CA GLU A 193 -25.20 10.00 8.27
C GLU A 193 -24.93 11.27 9.08
N GLU A 194 -24.16 12.21 8.54
CA GLU A 194 -24.32 13.63 8.89
C GLU A 194 -23.88 14.61 7.76
N HIS A 195 -24.91 15.18 7.13
CA HIS A 195 -25.01 16.54 6.55
C HIS A 195 -24.41 16.83 5.16
N ASP A 196 -25.24 16.60 4.14
CA ASP A 196 -25.28 17.42 2.93
C ASP A 196 -26.50 18.34 3.02
N ASP A 197 -26.29 19.58 3.47
CA ASP A 197 -27.28 20.66 3.42
C ASP A 197 -26.56 21.97 3.04
N ASN A 198 -26.62 22.32 1.75
CA ASN A 198 -26.91 23.68 1.36
C ASN A 198 -27.39 23.74 -0.10
N GLU A 199 -28.71 23.68 -0.25
CA GLU A 199 -29.42 24.24 -1.39
C GLU A 199 -29.02 25.70 -1.58
N ASN A 200 -28.60 26.07 -2.81
CA ASN A 200 -28.84 27.43 -3.27
C ASN A 200 -29.55 27.41 -4.62
N HIS A 201 -30.74 27.97 -4.59
CA HIS A 201 -31.69 28.11 -5.68
C HIS A 201 -31.11 28.85 -6.89
N GLN A 202 -31.29 28.30 -8.09
CA GLN A 202 -31.67 29.08 -9.28
C GLN A 202 -32.24 28.17 -10.39
N LYS A 203 -33.56 28.26 -10.59
CA LYS A 203 -34.33 27.60 -11.66
C LYS A 203 -33.90 28.12 -13.05
N PRO A 204 -33.78 27.27 -14.08
CA PRO A 204 -33.77 27.72 -15.47
C PRO A 204 -35.21 28.02 -15.95
N ARG A 205 -35.41 29.20 -16.55
CA ARG A 205 -36.66 29.58 -17.24
C ARG A 205 -36.68 28.97 -18.64
N ASN A 206 -37.76 28.24 -18.94
CA ASN A 206 -38.14 27.85 -20.30
C ASN A 206 -38.44 29.11 -21.14
N LEU A 207 -37.84 29.17 -22.33
CA LEU A 207 -38.24 30.08 -23.41
C LEU A 207 -38.94 29.23 -24.48
N GLU A 208 -40.26 29.31 -24.51
CA GLU A 208 -41.08 28.81 -25.61
C GLU A 208 -40.85 29.69 -26.85
N GLN A 209 -40.54 29.02 -27.94
CA GLN A 209 -40.48 29.59 -29.29
C GLN A 209 -41.92 29.88 -29.78
N LYS A 210 -42.17 31.13 -30.18
CA LYS A 210 -43.30 31.51 -31.04
C LYS A 210 -42.77 31.81 -32.44
N GLU A 211 -43.32 31.14 -33.43
CA GLU A 211 -43.26 31.46 -34.87
C GLU A 211 -44.64 32.01 -35.33
N PRO A 212 -44.80 32.59 -36.55
CA PRO A 212 -44.46 33.97 -36.90
C PRO A 212 -45.64 34.73 -37.56
N THR A 213 -45.37 35.94 -38.12
CA THR A 213 -46.20 36.78 -39.05
C THR A 213 -47.36 37.58 -38.40
N SER A 214 -47.62 38.86 -38.68
CA SER A 214 -47.22 39.81 -39.74
C SER A 214 -46.85 41.18 -39.15
#